data_AF-A0A5K1AIB0-F1
#
_entry.id   AF-A0A5K1AIB0-F1
#
_cell.length_a   1.000
_cell.length_b   1.000
_cell.length_c   1.000
_cell.angle_alpha   90.00
_cell.angle_beta   90.00
_cell.angle_gamma   90.00
#
_symmetry.space_group_name_H-M   'P 1'
#
loop_
_entity.id
_entity.type
_entity.pdbx_description
1 polymer ?
#
loop_
_entity_poly.entity_id
_entity_poly.type
_entity_poly.pdbx_seq_one_letter_code
_entity_poly.pdbx_strand_id
1 'polypeptide(L)'
;RNDEALDILQKAISADEKNPLPMFERANILASVERFDEALQHLEQLKEFAPRESSVHALMGKIYKRLNRHDKAMFHFGVALDLRPPEADVAAIK
;
A
#
# COMPACT_ATOMS: atom_id res chain seq x y z
N ARG A 1 20.43 -4.13 -8.21
CA ARG A 1 19.23 -4.78 -8.78
C ARG A 1 17.91 -4.20 -8.26
N ASN A 2 17.79 -3.75 -7.00
CA ASN A 2 16.59 -3.01 -6.56
C ASN A 2 16.51 -1.60 -7.18
N ASP A 3 17.64 -0.89 -7.32
CA ASP A 3 17.70 0.43 -7.98
C ASP A 3 17.21 0.43 -9.43
N GLU A 4 17.57 -0.56 -10.24
CA GLU A 4 17.08 -0.68 -11.63
C GLU A 4 15.56 -0.87 -11.68
N ALA A 5 14.99 -1.64 -10.75
CA ALA A 5 13.54 -1.81 -10.66
C ALA A 5 12.84 -0.49 -10.29
N LEU A 6 13.43 0.31 -9.39
CA LEU A 6 12.90 1.63 -9.04
C LEU A 6 12.95 2.60 -10.24
N ASP A 7 14.02 2.57 -11.05
CA ASP A 7 14.16 3.40 -12.25
C ASP A 7 13.12 3.05 -13.33
N ILE A 8 12.91 1.75 -13.57
CA ILE A 8 11.88 1.25 -14.50
C ILE A 8 10.49 1.66 -14.03
N LEU A 9 10.21 1.50 -12.73
CA LEU A 9 8.92 1.89 -12.16
C LEU A 9 8.71 3.40 -12.22
N GLN A 10 9.76 4.20 -12.04
CA GLN A 10 9.67 5.65 -12.19
C GLN A 10 9.31 6.06 -13.62
N LYS A 11 9.94 5.45 -14.63
CA LYS A 11 9.57 5.67 -16.03
C LYS A 11 8.13 5.23 -16.32
N ALA A 12 7.67 4.13 -15.73
CA ALA A 12 6.30 3.66 -15.87
C ALA A 12 5.29 4.64 -15.24
N ILE A 13 5.59 5.18 -14.06
CA ILE A 13 4.78 6.22 -13.40
C ILE A 13 4.73 7.49 -14.25
N SER A 14 5.87 7.91 -14.83
CA SER A 14 5.89 9.08 -15.71
C SER A 14 5.19 8.85 -17.06
N ALA A 15 5.11 7.61 -17.52
CA ALA A 15 4.39 7.25 -18.74
C ALA A 15 2.87 7.09 -18.50
N ASP A 16 2.48 6.64 -17.31
CA ASP A 16 1.10 6.35 -16.96
C ASP A 16 0.80 6.73 -15.50
N GLU A 17 0.67 8.05 -15.27
CA GLU A 17 0.46 8.64 -13.95
C GLU A 17 -0.88 8.21 -13.31
N LYS A 18 -1.80 7.67 -14.11
CA LYS A 18 -3.10 7.18 -13.65
C LYS A 18 -3.07 5.75 -13.14
N ASN A 19 -1.97 5.02 -13.31
CA ASN A 19 -1.89 3.63 -12.92
C ASN A 19 -1.28 3.48 -11.51
N PRO A 20 -2.05 3.01 -10.51
CA PRO A 20 -1.54 2.82 -9.15
C PRO A 20 -0.61 1.60 -8.99
N LEU A 21 -0.60 0.67 -9.95
CA LEU A 21 0.21 -0.56 -9.89
C LEU A 21 1.73 -0.30 -9.73
N PRO A 22 2.40 0.50 -10.61
CA PRO A 22 3.84 0.71 -10.51
C PRO A 22 4.25 1.46 -9.24
N MET A 23 3.42 2.37 -8.72
CA MET A 23 3.67 3.02 -7.43
C MET A 23 3.56 2.03 -6.25
N PHE A 24 2.61 1.08 -6.29
CA PHE A 24 2.49 0.03 -5.27
C PHE A 24 3.71 -0.90 -5.26
N GLU A 25 4.14 -1.37 -6.43
CA GLU A 25 5.34 -2.22 -6.56
C GLU A 25 6.59 -1.49 -6.06
N ARG A 26 6.71 -0.19 -6.35
CA ARG A 26 7.81 0.65 -5.87
C ARG A 26 7.83 0.70 -4.34
N ALA A 27 6.69 0.93 -3.70
CA ALA A 27 6.58 0.93 -2.24
C ALA A 27 6.90 -0.45 -1.62
N ASN A 28 6.52 -1.54 -2.29
CA ASN A 28 6.81 -2.89 -1.84
C ASN A 28 8.31 -3.22 -1.89
N ILE A 29 9.00 -2.78 -2.95
CA ILE A 29 10.46 -2.89 -3.07
C ILE A 29 11.13 -2.03 -1.99
N LEU A 30 10.67 -0.80 -1.77
CA LEU A 30 11.19 0.10 -0.73
C LEU A 30 11.04 -0.50 0.68
N ALA A 31 9.89 -1.11 0.97
CA ALA A 31 9.66 -1.84 2.21
C ALA A 31 10.61 -3.05 2.37
N SER A 32 10.98 -3.71 1.26
CA SER A 32 11.91 -4.85 1.26
C SER A 32 13.37 -4.44 1.47
N VAL A 33 13.75 -3.23 1.07
CA VAL A 33 15.08 -2.64 1.34
C VAL A 33 15.10 -1.85 2.66
N GLU A 34 14.12 -2.05 3.52
CA GLU A 34 14.01 -1.41 4.85
C GLU A 34 13.88 0.13 4.80
N ARG A 35 13.59 0.71 3.62
CA ARG A 35 13.29 2.13 3.43
C ARG A 35 11.82 2.40 3.71
N PHE A 36 11.43 2.20 4.97
CA PHE A 36 10.05 2.27 5.41
C PHE A 36 9.44 3.67 5.27
N ASP A 37 10.21 4.73 5.49
CA ASP A 37 9.72 6.11 5.44
C ASP A 37 9.27 6.50 4.02
N GLU A 38 10.11 6.23 3.02
CA GLU A 38 9.78 6.46 1.61
C GLU A 38 8.68 5.53 1.10
N ALA A 39 8.67 4.27 1.55
CA ALA A 39 7.59 3.35 1.23
C ALA A 39 6.24 3.88 1.74
N LEU A 40 6.19 4.45 2.95
CA LEU A 40 5.00 5.07 3.50
C LEU A 40 4.58 6.31 2.71
N GLN A 41 5.51 7.20 2.36
CA GLN A 41 5.18 8.37 1.53
C GLN A 41 4.54 7.98 0.19
N HIS A 42 5.11 6.98 -0.50
CA HIS A 42 4.54 6.49 -1.75
C HIS A 42 3.17 5.83 -1.56
N LEU A 43 2.96 5.09 -0.47
CA LEU A 43 1.66 4.50 -0.16
C LEU A 43 0.61 5.55 0.23
N GLU A 44 1.01 6.64 0.88
CA GLU A 44 0.13 7.76 1.19
C GLU A 44 -0.33 8.47 -0.07
N GLN A 45 0.57 8.71 -1.04
CA GLN A 45 0.18 9.20 -2.36
C GLN A 45 -0.78 8.22 -3.04
N LEU A 46 -0.47 6.91 -3.01
CA LEU A 46 -1.35 5.91 -3.62
C LEU A 46 -2.74 5.90 -3.00
N LYS A 47 -2.83 6.10 -1.68
CA LYS A 47 -4.10 6.21 -0.95
C LYS A 47 -4.91 7.44 -1.41
N GLU A 48 -4.26 8.54 -1.79
CA GLU A 48 -4.96 9.71 -2.35
C GLU A 48 -5.52 9.45 -3.75
N PHE A 49 -4.78 8.71 -4.59
CA PHE A 49 -5.23 8.35 -5.95
C PHE A 49 -6.25 7.20 -5.97
N ALA A 50 -6.05 6.20 -5.11
CA ALA A 50 -6.84 4.98 -5.02
C ALA A 50 -7.22 4.68 -3.56
N PRO A 51 -8.14 5.45 -2.95
CA PRO A 51 -8.51 5.31 -1.54
C PRO A 51 -9.24 4.01 -1.21
N ARG A 52 -9.64 3.22 -2.23
CA ARG A 52 -10.34 1.94 -2.07
C ARG A 52 -9.44 0.72 -2.20
N GLU A 53 -8.13 0.92 -2.28
CA GLU A 53 -7.19 -0.19 -2.45
C GLU A 53 -6.82 -0.81 -1.09
N SER A 54 -7.47 -1.92 -0.71
CA SER A 54 -7.15 -2.66 0.53
C SER A 54 -5.67 -3.06 0.62
N SER A 55 -5.03 -3.30 -0.53
CA SER A 55 -3.62 -3.70 -0.64
C SER A 55 -2.66 -2.64 -0.10
N VAL A 56 -2.97 -1.36 -0.29
CA VAL A 56 -2.17 -0.23 0.22
C VAL A 56 -2.15 -0.23 1.73
N HIS A 57 -3.33 -0.32 2.35
CA HIS A 57 -3.48 -0.35 3.80
C HIS A 57 -2.84 -1.60 4.42
N ALA A 58 -2.93 -2.75 3.76
CA ALA A 58 -2.25 -3.97 4.21
C ALA A 58 -0.72 -3.83 4.21
N LEU A 59 -0.16 -3.16 3.20
CA LEU A 59 1.29 -2.91 3.11
C LEU A 59 1.75 -1.87 4.15
N MET A 60 0.99 -0.77 4.32
CA MET A 60 1.23 0.20 5.40
C MET A 60 1.23 -0.48 6.77
N GLY A 61 0.25 -1.36 7.03
CA GLY A 61 0.18 -2.13 8.27
C GLY A 61 1.42 -3.01 8.50
N LYS A 62 1.91 -3.69 7.45
CA LYS A 62 3.15 -4.47 7.51
C LYS A 62 4.37 -3.60 7.83
N ILE A 63 4.48 -2.43 7.19
CA ILE A 63 5.57 -1.49 7.41
C ILE A 63 5.54 -0.94 8.84
N TYR A 64 4.38 -0.49 9.33
CA TYR A 64 4.24 -0.02 10.70
C TYR A 64 4.56 -1.10 11.73
N LYS A 65 4.22 -2.36 11.46
CA LYS A 65 4.62 -3.48 12.31
C LYS A 65 6.14 -3.64 12.37
N ARG A 66 6.85 -3.46 11.26
CA ARG A 66 8.33 -3.47 11.21
C ARG A 66 8.94 -2.28 11.97
N LEU A 67 8.26 -1.13 11.96
CA LEU A 67 8.65 0.06 12.70
C LEU A 67 8.29 0.03 14.20
N ASN A 68 7.84 -1.11 14.75
CA ASN A 68 7.32 -1.22 16.12
C ASN A 68 6.14 -0.26 16.45
N ARG A 69 5.45 0.26 15.44
CA ARG A 69 4.27 1.12 15.60
C ARG A 69 3.00 0.27 15.51
N HIS A 70 2.78 -0.54 16.53
CA HIS A 70 1.67 -1.49 16.56
C HIS A 70 0.30 -0.83 16.49
N ASP A 71 0.12 0.36 17.08
CA ASP A 71 -1.14 1.10 17.05
C ASP A 71 -1.56 1.47 15.62
N LYS A 72 -0.63 2.06 14.86
CA LYS A 72 -0.86 2.41 13.45
C LYS A 72 -1.00 1.18 12.57
N ALA A 73 -0.25 0.12 12.87
CA ALA A 73 -0.35 -1.13 12.14
C ALA A 73 -1.76 -1.73 12.26
N MET A 74 -2.30 -1.81 13.49
CA MET A 74 -3.65 -2.33 13.74
C MET A 74 -4.72 -1.48 13.07
N PHE A 75 -4.61 -0.15 13.13
CA PHE A 75 -5.54 0.75 12.44
C PHE A 75 -5.57 0.46 10.93
N HIS A 76 -4.40 0.39 10.27
CA HIS A 76 -4.34 0.13 8.84
C HIS A 76 -4.74 -1.30 8.44
N PHE A 77 -4.46 -2.30 9.29
CA PHE A 77 -4.98 -3.65 9.05
C PHE A 77 -6.50 -3.71 9.16
N GLY A 78 -7.10 -2.99 10.12
CA GLY A 78 -8.56 -2.85 10.23
C GLY A 78 -9.16 -2.23 8.97
N VAL A 79 -8.63 -1.09 8.53
CA VAL A 79 -9.08 -0.43 7.29
C VAL A 79 -8.91 -1.32 6.07
N ALA A 80 -7.80 -2.08 5.96
CA ALA A 80 -7.61 -3.02 4.86
C ALA A 80 -8.65 -4.14 4.86
N LEU A 81 -9.09 -4.60 6.05
CA LEU A 81 -10.12 -5.62 6.21
C LEU A 81 -11.52 -5.06 5.92
N ASP A 82 -11.81 -3.81 6.29
CA ASP A 82 -13.07 -3.14 5.94
C ASP A 82 -13.17 -2.84 4.43
N LEU A 83 -12.05 -2.48 3.80
CA LEU A 83 -12.00 -2.16 2.37
C LEU A 83 -12.02 -3.40 1.47
N ARG A 84 -11.53 -4.55 1.94
CA ARG A 84 -11.87 -5.82 1.30
C ARG A 84 -13.33 -6.07 1.67
N PRO A 85 -14.31 -5.92 0.74
CA PRO A 85 -15.65 -6.36 1.06
C PRO A 85 -15.52 -7.81 1.48
N PRO A 86 -15.94 -8.17 2.70
CA PRO A 86 -15.99 -9.57 3.03
C PRO A 86 -17.00 -10.18 2.07
N GLU A 87 -16.66 -11.30 1.45
CA GLU A 87 -17.67 -12.28 1.01
C GLU A 87 -18.61 -12.71 2.16
N ALA A 88 -18.46 -12.15 3.37
CA ALA A 88 -19.31 -12.33 4.54
C ALA A 88 -20.32 -11.18 4.78
N ASP A 89 -20.57 -10.26 3.83
CA ASP A 89 -21.77 -9.41 3.84
C ASP A 89 -22.93 -10.07 3.06
N VAL A 90 -23.13 -11.37 3.29
CA VAL A 90 -24.34 -12.12 2.89
C VAL A 90 -25.40 -12.16 3.99
N ALA A 91 -25.30 -11.34 5.04
CA ALA A 91 -26.21 -11.45 6.18
C ALA A 91 -26.61 -10.11 6.80
N ALA A 92 -27.03 -9.15 5.98
CA ALA A 92 -27.76 -7.99 6.49
C ALA A 92 -28.78 -7.45 5.49
N ILE A 93 -29.78 -8.24 5.09
CA ILE A 93 -31.17 -7.76 4.96
C ILE A 93 -32.11 -8.92 5.32
N LYS A 94 -33.08 -8.56 6.15
CA LYS A 94 -34.14 -9.31 6.83
C LYS A 94 -35.26 -9.76 5.88
#